data_AF-A0A5C1NE75-F1
#
_entry.id   AF-A0A5C1NE75-F1
#
_cell.length_a   1.000
_cell.length_b   1.000
_cell.length_c   1.000
_cell.angle_alpha   90.00
_cell.angle_beta   90.00
_cell.angle_gamma   90.00
#
_symmetry.space_group_name_H-M   'P 1'
#
loop_
_entity.id
_entity.type
_entity.pdbx_description
1 polymer ?
#
loop_
_entity_poly.entity_id
_entity_poly.type
_entity_poly.pdbx_seq_one_letter_code
_entity_poly.pdbx_strand_id
1 'polypeptide(L)' 'MMIAELIDGDDFRDRLVALGIRIPDDACPDTCARMARLKAQEVGVPGLAELVQELLNKSDVLLPSVHRAIEDHLRSLPS' A
#
# COMPACT_ATOMS: atom_id res chain seq x y z
N MET A 1 -4.75 -19.89 -19.38
CA MET A 1 -4.32 -18.48 -19.24
C MET A 1 -4.04 -18.26 -17.77
N MET A 2 -2.80 -18.01 -17.36
CA MET A 2 -2.54 -17.57 -15.99
C MET A 2 -2.97 -16.12 -15.90
N ILE A 3 -4.07 -15.86 -15.18
CA ILE A 3 -4.34 -14.51 -14.69
C ILE A 3 -3.36 -14.37 -13.54
N ALA A 4 -2.19 -13.79 -13.79
CA ALA A 4 -1.40 -13.25 -12.68
C ALA A 4 -2.29 -12.17 -12.06
N GLU A 5 -2.78 -12.41 -10.85
CA GLU A 5 -3.55 -11.44 -10.07
C GLU A 5 -2.64 -10.25 -9.79
N LEU A 6 -2.57 -9.32 -10.75
CA LEU A 6 -1.77 -8.11 -10.69
C LEU A 6 -2.39 -7.18 -9.65
N ILE A 7 -1.62 -6.85 -8.62
CA ILE A 7 -1.99 -5.88 -7.61
C ILE A 7 -1.81 -4.49 -8.22
N ASP A 8 -2.93 -3.87 -8.56
CA ASP A 8 -2.99 -2.50 -9.06
C ASP A 8 -3.19 -1.45 -7.95
N GLY A 9 -3.43 -0.21 -8.36
CA GLY A 9 -3.64 0.89 -7.42
C GLY A 9 -4.92 0.77 -6.60
N ASP A 10 -5.96 0.18 -7.18
CA ASP A 10 -7.25 -0.04 -6.53
C ASP A 10 -7.14 -1.18 -5.52
N ASP A 11 -6.51 -2.30 -5.87
CA ASP A 11 -6.20 -3.40 -4.94
C ASP A 11 -5.37 -2.90 -3.75
N PHE A 12 -4.35 -2.09 -4.02
CA PHE A 12 -3.53 -1.50 -2.97
C PHE A 12 -4.36 -0.60 -2.05
N ARG A 13 -5.20 0.24 -2.62
CA ARG A 13 -6.11 1.12 -1.87
C ARG A 13 -7.07 0.32 -1.01
N ASP A 14 -7.73 -0.69 -1.55
CA ASP A 14 -8.70 -1.52 -0.82
C ASP A 14 -8.05 -2.19 0.40
N ARG A 15 -6.81 -2.68 0.26
CA ARG A 15 -6.05 -3.24 1.38
C ARG A 15 -5.76 -2.21 2.47
N LEU A 16 -5.43 -0.97 2.11
CA LEU A 16 -5.22 0.11 3.08
C LEU A 16 -6.52 0.56 3.75
N VAL A 17 -7.62 0.60 2.99
CA VAL A 17 -8.96 0.88 3.53
C VAL A 17 -9.41 -0.20 4.50
N ALA A 18 -9.09 -1.47 4.22
CA ALA A 18 -9.34 -2.59 5.13
C ALA A 18 -8.58 -2.46 6.47
N LEU A 19 -7.42 -1.80 6.49
CA LEU A 19 -6.69 -1.45 7.72
C LEU A 19 -7.29 -0.24 8.46
N GLY A 20 -8.38 0.35 7.95
CA GLY A 20 -9.04 1.52 8.53
C GLY A 20 -8.48 2.87 8.07
N ILE A 21 -7.64 2.89 7.03
CA ILE A 21 -7.11 4.13 6.45
C ILE A 21 -8.13 4.67 5.46
N ARG A 22 -8.66 5.87 5.71
CA ARG A 22 -9.60 6.51 4.77
C ARG A 22 -8.84 7.09 3.59
N ILE A 23 -9.04 6.51 2.41
CA ILE A 23 -8.41 6.94 1.16
C ILE A 23 -9.51 7.22 0.12
N PRO A 24 -9.47 8.37 -0.57
CA PRO A 24 -10.47 8.70 -1.59
C PRO A 24 -10.39 7.75 -2.79
N ASP A 25 -11.52 7.54 -3.48
CA ASP A 25 -11.65 6.61 -4.61
C ASP A 25 -10.78 6.96 -5.82
N ASP A 26 -10.47 8.24 -6.01
CA ASP A 26 -9.64 8.72 -7.12
C ASP A 26 -8.16 8.86 -6.73
N ALA A 27 -7.74 8.26 -5.59
CA ALA A 27 -6.38 8.40 -5.11
C ALA A 27 -5.38 7.57 -5.92
N CYS A 28 -4.38 8.23 -6.48
CA CYS A 28 -3.22 7.55 -7.06
C CYS A 28 -2.46 6.75 -5.98
N PRO A 29 -1.74 5.66 -6.36
CA PRO A 29 -0.97 4.83 -5.42
C PRO A 29 -0.01 5.63 -4.52
N ASP A 30 0.59 6.69 -5.05
CA ASP A 30 1.45 7.60 -4.30
C ASP A 30 0.70 8.33 -3.16
N THR A 31 -0.50 8.82 -3.46
CA THR A 31 -1.37 9.46 -2.47
C THR A 31 -1.85 8.45 -1.43
N CYS A 32 -2.21 7.23 -1.85
CA CYS A 32 -2.57 6.14 -0.96
C CYS A 32 -1.44 5.84 0.04
N ALA A 33 -0.22 5.63 -0.47
CA ALA A 33 0.95 5.31 0.35
C ALA A 33 1.31 6.47 1.29
N ARG A 34 1.27 7.71 0.81
CA ARG A 34 1.52 8.90 1.63
C ARG A 34 0.49 9.05 2.75
N MET A 35 -0.80 8.87 2.46
CA MET A 35 -1.86 8.93 3.48
C MET A 35 -1.73 7.82 4.51
N ALA A 36 -1.40 6.61 4.08
CA ALA A 36 -1.15 5.49 4.99
C ALA A 36 0.02 5.78 5.93
N ARG A 37 1.13 6.31 5.40
CA ARG A 37 2.28 6.75 6.21
C ARG A 37 1.88 7.81 7.24
N LEU A 38 1.20 8.87 6.82
CA LEU A 38 0.77 9.94 7.71
C LEU A 38 -0.11 9.40 8.83
N LYS A 39 -1.07 8.53 8.49
CA LYS A 39 -1.96 7.91 9.48
C LYS A 39 -1.18 7.04 10.48
N ALA A 40 -0.21 6.26 10.00
CA ALA A 40 0.64 5.45 10.85
C ALA A 40 1.53 6.29 11.78
N GLN A 41 1.99 7.45 11.33
CA GLN A 41 2.74 8.39 12.16
C GLN A 41 1.86 9.12 13.19
N GLU A 42 0.62 9.45 12.84
CA GLU A 42 -0.29 10.16 13.74
C GLU A 42 -0.85 9.27 14.85
N VAL A 43 -1.36 8.09 14.50
CA VAL A 43 -2.12 7.23 15.43
C VAL A 43 -1.63 5.78 15.48
N GLY A 44 -0.69 5.40 14.61
CA GLY A 44 -0.35 4.00 14.37
C GLY A 44 -1.43 3.30 13.54
N VAL A 45 -1.00 2.46 12.61
CA VAL A 45 -1.90 1.57 11.87
C VAL A 45 -1.39 0.14 12.07
N PRO A 46 -1.97 -0.62 13.02
CA PRO A 46 -1.57 -2.00 13.22
C PRO A 46 -1.80 -2.81 11.94
N GLY A 47 -0.82 -3.64 11.56
CA GLY A 47 -0.86 -4.43 10.33
C GLY A 47 -0.40 -3.70 9.06
N LEU A 48 -0.13 -2.38 9.11
CA LEU A 48 0.38 -1.67 7.93
C LEU A 48 1.79 -2.13 7.54
N ALA A 49 2.68 -2.30 8.52
CA ALA A 49 4.05 -2.77 8.27
C ALA A 49 4.05 -4.21 7.69
N GLU A 50 3.19 -5.08 8.23
CA GLU A 50 3.02 -6.46 7.73
C GLU A 50 2.47 -6.45 6.29
N LEU A 51 1.43 -5.68 6.01
CA LEU A 51 0.89 -5.51 4.66
C LEU A 51 1.97 -5.02 3.68
N VAL A 52 2.76 -4.01 4.06
CA VAL A 52 3.84 -3.48 3.22
C VAL A 52 4.87 -4.57 2.92
N GLN A 53 5.28 -5.36 3.91
CA GLN A 53 6.19 -6.48 3.68
C GLN A 53 5.58 -7.56 2.77
N GLU A 54 4.31 -7.91 2.96
CA GLU A 54 3.62 -8.85 2.08
C GLU A 54 3.56 -8.36 0.63
N LEU A 55 3.31 -7.07 0.43
CA LEU A 55 3.26 -6.46 -0.90
C LEU A 55 4.66 -6.45 -1.54
N LEU A 56 5.71 -6.10 -0.80
CA LEU A 56 7.08 -6.15 -1.31
C LEU A 56 7.54 -7.59 -1.64
N ASN A 57 7.11 -8.57 -0.84
CA ASN A 57 7.33 -10.00 -1.13
C ASN A 57 6.57 -10.49 -2.37
N LYS A 58 5.51 -9.76 -2.78
CA LYS A 58 4.70 -10.03 -3.98
C LYS A 58 5.04 -9.05 -5.12
N SER A 59 6.26 -8.50 -5.13
CA SER A 59 6.71 -7.53 -6.15
C SER A 59 6.57 -8.03 -7.59
N ASP A 60 6.65 -9.34 -7.84
CA ASP A 60 6.41 -9.96 -9.16
C ASP A 60 4.99 -9.76 -9.70
N VAL A 61 4.01 -9.50 -8.83
CA VAL A 61 2.61 -9.24 -9.20
C VAL A 61 2.17 -7.81 -8.89
N LEU A 62 3.03 -6.94 -8.34
CA LEU A 62 2.68 -5.53 -8.15
C LEU A 62 2.88 -4.73 -9.43
N LEU A 63 1.96 -3.81 -9.69
CA LEU A 63 2.23 -2.78 -10.68
C LEU A 63 3.45 -1.92 -10.27
N PRO A 64 4.32 -1.53 -11.22
CA PRO A 64 5.49 -0.70 -10.92
C PRO A 64 5.16 0.62 -10.22
N SER A 65 3.99 1.20 -10.50
CA SER A 65 3.49 2.42 -9.86
C SER A 65 3.21 2.22 -8.37
N VAL A 66 2.61 1.09 -7.99
CA VAL A 66 2.33 0.72 -6.61
C VAL A 66 3.62 0.40 -5.87
N HIS A 67 4.48 -0.42 -6.48
CA HIS A 67 5.77 -0.78 -5.90
C HIS A 67 6.60 0.47 -5.57
N ARG A 68 6.66 1.43 -6.51
CA ARG A 68 7.36 2.69 -6.30
C ARG A 68 6.75 3.53 -5.19
N ALA A 69 5.43 3.64 -5.11
CA ALA A 69 4.76 4.37 -4.03
C ALA A 69 5.06 3.76 -2.65
N ILE A 70 5.11 2.44 -2.55
CA ILE A 70 5.46 1.73 -1.31
C ILE A 70 6.92 2.02 -0.93
N GLU A 71 7.85 1.89 -1.88
CA GLU A 71 9.27 2.18 -1.64
C GLU A 71 9.50 3.63 -1.21
N ASP A 72 8.85 4.59 -1.87
CA ASP A 72 9.05 6.02 -1.63
C ASP A 72 8.46 6.49 -0.28
N HIS A 73 7.30 5.95 0.13
CA HIS A 73 6.57 6.44 1.30
C HIS A 73 6.53 5.50 2.50
N LEU A 74 6.52 4.19 2.29
CA LEU A 74 6.21 3.20 3.32
C LEU A 74 7.40 2.34 3.75
N ARG A 75 8.48 2.26 2.96
CA ARG A 75 9.68 1.48 3.29
C ARG A 75 10.36 1.89 4.60
N SER A 76 10.19 3.16 5.01
CA SER A 76 10.77 3.70 6.23
C SER A 76 9.89 3.52 7.48
N LEU A 77 8.78 2.78 7.40
CA LEU A 77 7.95 2.52 8.57
C LEU A 77 8.71 1.65 9.60
N PRO A 78 8.73 2.04 10.88
CA PRO A 78 9.25 1.18 11.93
C PRO A 78 8.32 -0.02 12.11
N SER A 79 8.90 -1.22 12.03
CA SER A 79 8.24 -2.51 12.30
C SER A 79 8.00 -2.74 13.78
#